data_AF-A0A6V7WDL1-F1
#
_entry.id   AF-A0A6V7WDL1-F1
#
_cell.length_a   1.000
_cell.length_b   1.000
_cell.length_c   1.000
_cell.angle_alpha   90.00
_cell.angle_beta   90.00
_cell.angle_gamma   90.00
#
_symmetry.space_group_name_H-M   'P 1'
#
loop_
_entity.id
_entity.type
_entity.pdbx_description
1 polymer ?
#
loop_
_entity_poly.entity_id
_entity_poly.type
_entity_poly.pdbx_seq_one_letter_code
_entity_poly.pdbx_strand_id
1 'polypeptide(L)'
;MEGNNDGLPLDTDKAPLLLEILHNAKTVKSCNWNLTITPQGYAIGTNRFKENKPRRIRRAIEGLITSSQLAAELSYLSWNISTTLSFSFTHAMHSMCEYVEQNRRWALAASTSDPTTFSRVMFNNPYLTARKVGPGVIKVWPCVALEPRQYVFIPLEELNPVKKECFEFIPIKIDIGVEEKIAFVNPENMIISPSSRKAPCNAFRKQIINIDNEIFEVDQITGTISEINVNYYRNMAFDPRLFMA
;
A
#
# COMPACT_ATOMS: atom_id res chain seq x y z
N MET A 1 -34.77 -37.70 -24.72
CA MET A 1 -33.86 -37.96 -25.87
C MET A 1 -33.72 -36.61 -26.56
N GLU A 2 -32.60 -35.94 -26.66
CA GLU A 2 -31.18 -36.19 -26.40
C GLU A 2 -30.58 -34.80 -26.09
N GLY A 3 -29.60 -34.76 -25.19
CA GLY A 3 -29.01 -33.52 -24.70
C GLY A 3 -27.82 -33.05 -25.53
N ASN A 4 -27.71 -31.72 -25.63
CA ASN A 4 -26.58 -30.85 -25.93
C ASN A 4 -25.20 -31.51 -26.17
N ASN A 5 -24.67 -31.27 -27.38
CA ASN A 5 -23.23 -31.24 -27.64
C ASN A 5 -22.73 -29.80 -27.48
N ASP A 6 -22.29 -29.46 -26.28
CA ASP A 6 -21.48 -28.26 -26.06
C ASP A 6 -20.01 -28.63 -26.25
N GLY A 7 -19.46 -28.28 -27.41
CA GLY A 7 -18.03 -28.33 -27.67
C GLY A 7 -17.32 -27.24 -26.88
N LEU A 8 -16.52 -27.64 -25.89
CA LEU A 8 -15.48 -26.79 -25.31
C LEU A 8 -14.18 -26.92 -26.13
N PRO A 9 -13.43 -25.82 -26.30
CA PRO A 9 -12.33 -25.76 -27.24
C PRO A 9 -11.14 -26.57 -26.73
N LEU A 10 -10.47 -27.26 -27.66
CA LEU A 10 -9.14 -27.82 -27.41
C LEU A 10 -8.20 -26.69 -27.00
N ASP A 11 -7.69 -26.78 -25.78
CA ASP A 11 -6.59 -25.99 -25.26
C ASP A 11 -5.31 -26.43 -25.99
N THR A 12 -5.07 -25.89 -27.20
CA THR A 12 -3.98 -26.29 -28.11
C THR A 12 -2.60 -25.77 -27.71
N ASP A 13 -2.47 -25.04 -26.61
CA ASP A 13 -1.19 -24.44 -26.18
C ASP A 13 -0.35 -25.31 -25.24
N LYS A 14 -0.80 -26.53 -24.94
CA LYS A 14 -0.01 -27.49 -24.18
C LYS A 14 0.69 -28.42 -25.15
N ALA A 15 1.98 -28.18 -25.40
CA ALA A 15 2.83 -29.19 -26.01
C ALA A 15 2.61 -30.50 -25.21
N PRO A 16 2.09 -31.58 -25.83
CA PRO A 16 1.72 -32.78 -25.10
C PRO A 16 2.97 -33.30 -24.40
N LEU A 17 2.89 -33.47 -23.08
CA LEU A 17 4.01 -33.93 -22.29
C LEU A 17 4.54 -35.23 -22.91
N LEU A 18 5.86 -35.37 -23.04
CA LEU A 18 6.48 -36.46 -23.80
C LEU A 18 6.38 -37.86 -23.13
N LEU A 19 5.50 -38.00 -22.13
CA LEU A 19 5.04 -39.24 -21.48
C LEU A 19 3.55 -39.19 -21.09
N GLU A 20 2.76 -38.23 -21.58
CA GLU A 20 1.35 -38.11 -21.21
C GLU A 20 0.53 -39.27 -21.77
N ILE A 21 -0.23 -39.92 -20.89
CA ILE A 21 -1.26 -40.86 -21.30
C ILE A 21 -2.48 -40.02 -21.69
N LEU A 22 -2.64 -39.77 -22.99
CA LEU A 22 -3.85 -39.15 -23.54
C LEU A 22 -5.10 -39.90 -23.04
N HIS A 23 -6.19 -39.20 -22.75
CA HIS A 23 -7.45 -39.83 -22.30
C HIS A 23 -8.01 -40.87 -23.29
N ASN A 24 -7.60 -40.81 -24.57
CA ASN A 24 -7.90 -41.79 -25.62
C ASN A 24 -6.66 -42.59 -26.10
N ALA A 25 -5.67 -42.80 -25.22
CA ALA A 25 -4.46 -43.53 -25.60
C ALA A 25 -4.78 -45.00 -25.92
N LYS A 26 -4.18 -45.51 -27.00
CA LYS A 26 -4.34 -46.90 -27.43
C LYS A 26 -3.79 -47.82 -26.34
N THR A 27 -4.64 -48.70 -25.83
CA THR A 27 -4.25 -49.74 -24.88
C THR A 27 -3.95 -51.04 -25.63
N VAL A 28 -2.81 -51.64 -25.35
CA VAL A 28 -2.39 -52.92 -25.92
C VAL A 28 -2.21 -53.90 -24.76
N LYS A 29 -2.80 -55.09 -24.89
CA LYS A 29 -2.60 -56.20 -23.95
C LYS A 29 -1.37 -56.99 -24.38
N SER A 30 -0.36 -57.02 -23.51
CA SER A 30 0.80 -57.89 -23.67
C SER A 30 1.10 -58.58 -22.34
N CYS A 31 1.28 -59.90 -22.36
CA CYS A 31 1.60 -60.72 -21.18
C CYS A 31 0.68 -60.47 -19.95
N ASN A 32 -0.64 -60.44 -20.14
CA ASN A 32 -1.64 -60.17 -19.09
C ASN A 32 -1.54 -58.77 -18.42
N TRP A 33 -0.80 -57.84 -19.00
CA TRP A 33 -0.77 -56.44 -18.57
C TRP A 33 -1.48 -55.55 -19.58
N ASN A 34 -2.26 -54.61 -19.07
CA ASN A 34 -2.80 -53.51 -19.86
C ASN A 34 -1.73 -52.45 -19.96
N LEU A 35 -1.17 -52.28 -21.15
CA LEU A 35 -0.17 -51.26 -21.45
C LEU A 35 -0.84 -50.14 -22.22
N THR A 36 -0.56 -48.90 -21.83
CA THR A 36 -1.00 -47.71 -22.56
C THR A 36 0.17 -47.15 -23.32
N ILE A 37 -0.02 -46.94 -24.63
CA ILE A 37 1.03 -46.43 -25.49
C ILE A 37 1.04 -44.91 -25.46
N THR A 38 2.18 -44.31 -25.13
CA THR A 38 2.38 -42.87 -25.18
C THR A 38 2.62 -42.41 -26.62
N PRO A 39 2.40 -41.12 -26.94
CA PRO A 39 2.60 -40.60 -28.30
C PRO A 39 4.02 -40.80 -28.86
N GLN A 40 4.99 -41.13 -28.01
CA GLN A 40 6.41 -41.34 -28.33
C GLN A 40 6.75 -42.83 -28.53
N GLY A 41 5.75 -43.72 -28.45
CA GLY A 41 5.91 -45.16 -28.66
C GLY A 41 6.28 -45.96 -27.40
N TYR A 42 6.26 -45.34 -26.21
CA TYR A 42 6.47 -46.07 -24.96
C TYR A 42 5.21 -46.78 -24.51
N ALA A 43 5.35 -48.03 -24.06
CA ALA A 43 4.26 -48.79 -23.47
C ALA A 43 4.37 -48.72 -21.93
N ILE A 44 3.44 -48.02 -21.28
CA ILE A 44 3.41 -47.88 -19.81
C ILE A 44 2.34 -48.81 -19.24
N GLY A 45 2.70 -49.66 -18.28
CA GLY A 45 1.73 -50.47 -17.57
C GLY A 45 0.93 -49.64 -16.57
N THR A 46 -0.40 -49.59 -16.74
CA THR A 46 -1.30 -48.91 -15.80
C THR A 46 -1.59 -49.80 -14.60
N ASN A 47 -0.57 -50.22 -13.87
CA ASN A 47 -0.79 -50.92 -12.61
C ASN A 47 -1.13 -49.87 -11.56
N ARG A 48 -2.40 -49.80 -11.13
CA ARG A 48 -2.76 -49.11 -9.89
C ARG A 48 -2.01 -49.82 -8.77
N PHE A 49 -0.96 -49.19 -8.24
CA PHE A 49 -0.22 -49.73 -7.11
C PHE A 49 -1.21 -49.86 -5.93
N LYS A 50 -1.71 -51.07 -5.69
CA LYS A 50 -2.16 -51.44 -4.35
C LYS A 50 -0.90 -51.53 -3.51
N GLU A 51 -0.66 -50.45 -2.77
CA GLU A 51 0.32 -50.34 -1.71
C GLU A 51 0.20 -51.58 -0.80
N ASN A 52 1.03 -52.59 -1.04
CA ASN A 52 1.30 -53.76 -0.17
C ASN A 52 1.95 -54.87 -1.02
N LYS A 53 3.26 -54.76 -1.23
CA LYS A 53 4.26 -55.85 -1.24
C LYS A 53 5.63 -55.28 -1.62
N PRO A 54 6.69 -55.48 -0.81
CA PRO A 54 8.04 -55.14 -1.21
C PRO A 54 8.53 -56.19 -2.22
N ARG A 55 8.18 -56.00 -3.49
CA ARG A 55 8.73 -56.81 -4.58
C ARG A 55 10.12 -56.26 -4.91
N ARG A 56 11.11 -57.16 -4.78
CA ARG A 56 12.50 -57.02 -5.24
C ARG A 56 12.58 -56.10 -6.46
N ILE A 57 13.24 -54.96 -6.29
CA ILE A 57 13.68 -54.08 -7.37
C ILE A 57 14.63 -54.91 -8.24
N ARG A 58 14.11 -55.50 -9.31
CA ARG A 58 14.97 -55.95 -10.41
C ARG A 58 15.57 -54.68 -10.99
N ARG A 59 16.89 -54.54 -10.84
CA ARG A 59 17.68 -53.43 -11.38
C ARG A 59 17.19 -53.13 -12.79
N ALA A 60 16.70 -51.91 -12.97
CA ALA A 60 16.44 -51.37 -14.29
C ALA A 60 17.71 -51.57 -15.12
N ILE A 61 17.52 -52.09 -16.32
CA ILE A 61 18.60 -52.21 -17.29
C ILE A 61 19.15 -50.79 -17.47
N GLU A 62 20.39 -50.57 -17.03
CA GLU A 62 21.21 -49.43 -17.40
C GLU A 62 21.39 -49.51 -18.92
N GLY A 63 20.44 -48.94 -19.66
CA GLY A 63 20.28 -49.21 -21.08
C GLY A 63 19.80 -47.97 -21.80
N LEU A 64 20.74 -47.35 -22.50
CA LEU A 64 20.61 -46.34 -23.55
C LEU A 64 19.60 -45.22 -23.25
N ILE A 65 20.14 -44.06 -22.81
CA ILE A 65 19.40 -42.79 -22.79
C ILE A 65 18.96 -42.50 -24.22
N THR A 66 17.68 -42.72 -24.53
CA THR A 66 17.10 -42.37 -25.82
C THR A 66 16.71 -40.89 -25.79
N SER A 67 16.78 -40.22 -26.95
CA SER A 67 16.40 -38.80 -27.07
C SER A 67 14.99 -38.49 -26.55
N SER A 68 14.09 -39.47 -26.58
CA SER A 68 12.72 -39.33 -26.08
C SER A 68 12.58 -39.45 -24.56
N GLN A 69 13.53 -40.04 -23.82
CA GLN A 69 13.58 -39.97 -22.35
C GLN A 69 13.97 -38.56 -21.88
N LEU A 70 15.03 -37.99 -22.48
CA LEU A 70 15.45 -36.61 -22.20
C LEU A 70 14.33 -35.61 -22.50
N ALA A 71 13.63 -35.79 -23.62
CA ALA A 71 12.55 -34.89 -24.00
C ALA A 71 11.37 -34.97 -23.02
N ALA A 72 11.06 -36.17 -22.49
CA ALA A 72 10.08 -36.34 -21.43
C ALA A 72 10.45 -35.67 -20.10
N GLU A 73 11.72 -35.75 -19.69
CA GLU A 73 12.22 -35.04 -18.51
C GLU A 73 12.13 -33.51 -18.70
N LEU A 74 12.49 -33.00 -19.87
CA LEU A 74 12.37 -31.56 -20.19
C LEU A 74 10.92 -31.09 -20.21
N SER A 75 10.00 -31.87 -20.77
CA SER A 75 8.56 -31.55 -20.73
C SER A 75 8.03 -31.52 -19.29
N TYR A 76 8.40 -32.51 -18.47
CA TYR A 76 8.01 -32.56 -17.06
C TYR A 76 8.56 -31.35 -16.28
N LEU A 77 9.84 -31.01 -16.46
CA LEU A 77 10.44 -29.83 -15.85
C LEU A 77 9.74 -28.55 -16.29
N SER A 78 9.47 -28.38 -17.59
CA SER A 78 8.72 -27.24 -18.12
C SER A 78 7.35 -27.10 -17.46
N TRP A 79 6.62 -28.21 -17.31
CA TRP A 79 5.31 -28.20 -16.67
C TRP A 79 5.38 -27.92 -15.17
N ASN A 80 6.32 -28.52 -14.45
CA ASN A 80 6.55 -28.23 -13.03
C ASN A 80 6.92 -26.76 -12.80
N ILE A 81 7.79 -26.20 -13.64
CA ILE A 81 8.17 -24.78 -13.57
C ILE A 81 6.94 -23.91 -13.84
N SER A 82 6.20 -24.18 -14.91
CA SER A 82 5.01 -23.42 -15.28
C SER A 82 3.93 -23.46 -14.20
N THR A 83 3.65 -24.64 -13.63
CA THR A 83 2.67 -24.81 -12.56
C THR A 83 3.11 -24.12 -11.27
N THR A 84 4.38 -24.25 -10.89
CA THR A 84 4.93 -23.59 -9.70
C THR A 84 4.90 -22.07 -9.83
N LEU A 85 5.27 -21.54 -11.00
CA LEU A 85 5.21 -20.11 -11.29
C LEU A 85 3.76 -19.60 -11.28
N SER A 86 2.84 -20.33 -11.91
CA SER A 86 1.42 -19.98 -11.93
C SER A 86 0.82 -19.96 -10.52
N PHE A 87 1.16 -20.94 -9.69
CA PHE A 87 0.75 -20.98 -8.29
C PHE A 87 1.30 -19.79 -7.51
N SER A 88 2.61 -19.51 -7.65
CA SER A 88 3.27 -18.40 -6.96
C SER A 88 2.70 -17.05 -7.36
N PHE A 89 2.42 -16.86 -8.65
CA PHE A 89 1.81 -15.63 -9.17
C PHE A 89 0.37 -15.45 -8.68
N THR A 90 -0.42 -16.53 -8.69
CA THR A 90 -1.79 -16.51 -8.16
C THR A 90 -1.79 -16.15 -6.68
N HIS A 91 -0.86 -16.72 -5.91
CA HIS A 91 -0.70 -16.39 -4.50
C HIS A 91 -0.29 -14.93 -4.29
N ALA A 92 0.69 -14.44 -5.05
CA ALA A 92 1.13 -13.05 -4.99
C ALA A 92 -0.01 -12.06 -5.33
N MET A 93 -0.82 -12.37 -6.34
CA MET A 93 -1.99 -11.57 -6.69
C MET A 93 -3.04 -11.56 -5.59
N HIS A 94 -3.28 -12.70 -4.95
CA HIS A 94 -4.19 -12.77 -3.81
C HIS A 94 -3.71 -11.90 -2.64
N SER A 95 -2.43 -12.02 -2.27
CA SER A 95 -1.83 -11.18 -1.22
C SER A 95 -1.86 -9.70 -1.56
N MET A 96 -1.67 -9.35 -2.84
CA MET A 96 -1.78 -7.96 -3.30
C MET A 96 -3.20 -7.41 -3.12
N CYS A 97 -4.23 -8.20 -3.43
CA CYS A 97 -5.63 -7.81 -3.19
C CYS A 97 -5.92 -7.58 -1.70
N GLU A 98 -5.44 -8.45 -0.81
CA GLU A 98 -5.57 -8.27 0.63
C GLU A 98 -4.87 -7.00 1.12
N TYR A 99 -3.66 -6.74 0.61
CA TYR A 99 -2.90 -5.54 0.93
C TYR A 99 -3.62 -4.26 0.46
N VAL A 100 -4.22 -4.28 -0.73
CA VAL A 100 -5.01 -3.15 -1.24
C VAL A 100 -6.24 -2.89 -0.37
N GLU A 101 -6.97 -3.93 0.04
CA GLU A 101 -8.11 -3.77 0.95
C GLU A 101 -7.68 -3.22 2.32
N GLN A 102 -6.56 -3.69 2.85
CA GLN A 102 -6.00 -3.16 4.08
C GLN A 102 -5.64 -1.68 3.93
N ASN A 103 -4.94 -1.30 2.87
CA ASN A 103 -4.59 0.09 2.57
C ASN A 103 -5.82 0.97 2.39
N ARG A 104 -6.89 0.46 1.78
CA ARG A 104 -8.16 1.19 1.64
C ARG A 104 -8.76 1.53 3.00
N ARG A 105 -8.68 0.63 3.98
CA ARG A 105 -9.15 0.88 5.36
C ARG A 105 -8.30 1.94 6.06
N TRP A 106 -6.98 1.89 5.90
CA TRP A 106 -6.07 2.91 6.41
C TRP A 106 -6.32 4.27 5.77
N ALA A 107 -6.51 4.33 4.45
CA ALA A 107 -6.85 5.55 3.74
C ALA A 107 -8.18 6.13 4.22
N LEU A 108 -9.20 5.29 4.45
CA LEU A 108 -10.46 5.73 5.02
C LEU A 108 -10.23 6.33 6.42
N ALA A 109 -9.51 5.63 7.32
CA ALA A 109 -9.21 6.14 8.66
C ALA A 109 -8.46 7.48 8.62
N ALA A 110 -7.42 7.59 7.80
CA ALA A 110 -6.67 8.82 7.60
C ALA A 110 -7.56 9.97 7.08
N SER A 111 -8.44 9.69 6.12
CA SER A 111 -9.38 10.70 5.62
C SER A 111 -10.40 11.15 6.67
N THR A 112 -10.64 10.34 7.70
CA THR A 112 -11.53 10.71 8.81
C THR A 112 -10.84 11.52 9.88
N SER A 113 -9.56 11.25 10.16
CA SER A 113 -8.81 11.97 11.20
C SER A 113 -8.35 13.33 10.72
N ASP A 114 -7.73 13.39 9.53
CA ASP A 114 -7.27 14.62 8.90
C ASP A 114 -7.51 14.58 7.39
N PRO A 115 -8.71 15.03 6.94
CA PRO A 115 -9.04 15.04 5.53
C PRO A 115 -8.14 15.98 4.72
N THR A 116 -7.62 17.04 5.33
CA THR A 116 -6.80 18.05 4.65
C THR A 116 -5.44 17.47 4.31
N THR A 117 -4.72 16.94 5.30
CA THR A 117 -3.41 16.32 5.07
C THR A 117 -3.53 15.11 4.15
N PHE A 118 -4.56 14.28 4.32
CA PHE A 118 -4.83 13.17 3.42
C PHE A 118 -4.99 13.64 1.96
N SER A 119 -5.79 14.68 1.72
CA SER A 119 -6.02 15.20 0.37
C SER A 119 -4.75 15.81 -0.24
N ARG A 120 -3.94 16.51 0.56
CA ARG A 120 -2.66 17.08 0.08
C ARG A 120 -1.70 16.00 -0.39
N VAL A 121 -1.57 14.91 0.37
CA VAL A 121 -0.73 13.76 0.02
C VAL A 121 -1.31 13.03 -1.19
N MET A 122 -2.62 12.77 -1.21
CA MET A 122 -3.28 12.01 -2.28
C MET A 122 -3.23 12.73 -3.63
N PHE A 123 -3.42 14.05 -3.65
CA PHE A 123 -3.38 14.85 -4.89
C PHE A 123 -2.00 15.46 -5.16
N ASN A 124 -1.01 15.18 -4.31
CA ASN A 124 0.32 15.79 -4.36
C ASN A 124 0.29 17.33 -4.52
N ASN A 125 -0.62 17.98 -3.79
CA ASN A 125 -0.82 19.42 -3.84
C ASN A 125 -0.94 19.98 -2.42
N PRO A 126 0.01 20.81 -1.96
CA PRO A 126 -0.01 21.35 -0.60
C PRO A 126 -1.08 22.42 -0.40
N TYR A 127 -1.58 23.04 -1.47
CA TYR A 127 -2.56 24.12 -1.42
C TYR A 127 -4.00 23.62 -1.52
N LEU A 128 -4.33 22.60 -0.73
CA LEU A 128 -5.68 22.07 -0.61
C LEU A 128 -6.15 22.15 0.83
N THR A 129 -7.43 22.45 1.00
CA THR A 129 -8.17 22.23 2.24
C THR A 129 -9.27 21.22 1.96
N ALA A 130 -9.55 20.35 2.92
CA ALA A 130 -10.56 19.34 2.74
C ALA A 130 -11.35 19.08 4.01
N ARG A 131 -12.60 18.69 3.81
CA ARG A 131 -13.53 18.34 4.88
C ARG A 131 -14.31 17.10 4.51
N LYS A 132 -14.43 16.18 5.45
CA LYS A 132 -15.32 15.04 5.30
C LYS A 132 -16.77 15.50 5.41
N VAL A 133 -17.58 15.18 4.39
CA VAL A 133 -19.01 15.54 4.33
C VAL A 133 -19.89 14.32 4.56
N GLY A 134 -19.43 13.13 4.19
CA GLY A 134 -20.20 11.90 4.32
C GLY A 134 -19.33 10.64 4.39
N PRO A 135 -19.96 9.45 4.44
CA PRO A 135 -19.25 8.17 4.37
C PRO A 135 -18.62 8.02 2.98
N GLY A 136 -17.29 8.11 2.92
CA GLY A 136 -16.52 7.98 1.66
C GLY A 136 -16.49 9.23 0.77
N VAL A 137 -17.03 10.37 1.21
CA VAL A 137 -17.03 11.62 0.44
C VAL A 137 -16.27 12.71 1.19
N ILE A 138 -15.24 13.23 0.52
CA ILE A 138 -14.42 14.34 0.98
C ILE A 138 -14.66 15.50 0.01
N LYS A 139 -15.00 16.66 0.56
CA LYS A 139 -15.06 17.90 -0.19
C LYS A 139 -13.70 18.58 -0.10
N VAL A 140 -13.13 18.91 -1.24
CA VAL A 140 -11.81 19.51 -1.37
C VAL A 140 -11.96 20.89 -2.00
N TRP A 141 -11.25 21.86 -1.47
CA TRP A 141 -11.18 23.21 -2.02
C TRP A 141 -9.71 23.62 -2.22
N PRO A 142 -9.40 24.32 -3.32
CA PRO A 142 -8.08 24.90 -3.50
C PRO A 142 -7.86 26.08 -2.54
N CYS A 143 -6.62 26.23 -2.09
CA CYS A 143 -6.13 27.36 -1.31
C CYS A 143 -5.19 28.20 -2.16
N VAL A 144 -5.00 29.46 -1.75
CA VAL A 144 -4.01 30.37 -2.33
C VAL A 144 -2.94 30.61 -1.26
N ALA A 145 -1.67 30.56 -1.66
CA ALA A 145 -0.56 30.88 -0.78
C ALA A 145 -0.54 32.38 -0.50
N LEU A 146 -0.25 32.77 0.73
CA LEU A 146 0.08 34.16 1.06
C LEU A 146 1.58 34.37 0.93
N GLU A 147 1.97 35.50 0.38
CA GLU A 147 3.36 35.92 0.37
C GLU A 147 3.80 36.38 1.78
N PRO A 148 5.09 36.27 2.14
CA PRO A 148 5.61 36.70 3.45
C PRO A 148 5.30 38.16 3.81
N ARG A 149 5.03 39.02 2.83
CA ARG A 149 4.67 40.44 3.04
C ARG A 149 3.19 40.65 3.34
N GLN A 150 2.36 39.65 3.08
CA GLN A 150 0.90 39.74 3.20
C GLN A 150 0.40 39.28 4.58
N TYR A 151 1.28 38.88 5.49
CA TYR A 151 0.90 38.51 6.84
C TYR A 151 1.91 38.98 7.88
N VAL A 152 1.40 39.33 9.05
CA VAL A 152 2.19 39.70 10.23
C VAL A 152 1.58 39.03 11.46
N PHE A 153 2.42 38.46 12.31
CA PHE A 153 1.99 37.93 13.61
C PHE A 153 1.74 39.09 14.56
N ILE A 154 0.58 39.09 15.22
CA ILE A 154 0.17 40.19 16.09
C ILE A 154 0.18 39.76 17.56
N PRO A 155 0.55 40.66 18.48
CA PRO A 155 0.48 40.39 19.91
C PRO A 155 -0.98 40.38 20.39
N LEU A 156 -1.24 39.62 21.46
CA LEU A 156 -2.56 39.54 22.10
C LEU A 156 -3.10 40.89 22.58
N GLU A 157 -2.21 41.83 22.90
CA GLU A 157 -2.57 43.18 23.36
C GLU A 157 -3.34 43.98 22.29
N GLU A 158 -3.02 43.76 21.01
CA GLU A 158 -3.71 44.39 19.87
C GLU A 158 -5.10 43.78 19.66
N LEU A 159 -5.29 42.52 20.04
CA LEU A 159 -6.54 41.78 19.83
C LEU A 159 -7.56 42.00 20.97
N ASN A 160 -7.10 41.99 22.22
CA ASN A 160 -7.93 42.20 23.40
C ASN A 160 -7.11 42.82 24.54
N PRO A 161 -7.08 44.16 24.66
CA PRO A 161 -6.30 44.84 25.70
C PRO A 161 -6.82 44.57 27.13
N VAL A 162 -8.08 44.13 27.26
CA VAL A 162 -8.76 43.97 28.56
C VAL A 162 -8.56 42.58 29.17
N LYS A 163 -8.29 41.55 28.35
CA LYS A 163 -8.18 40.16 28.81
C LYS A 163 -7.03 39.44 28.12
N LYS A 164 -6.07 38.94 28.91
CA LYS A 164 -4.99 38.06 28.46
C LYS A 164 -5.54 36.64 28.23
N GLU A 165 -6.37 36.47 27.21
CA GLU A 165 -6.91 35.19 26.76
C GLU A 165 -6.18 34.75 25.49
N CYS A 166 -5.59 33.57 25.49
CA CYS A 166 -4.88 33.03 24.30
C CYS A 166 -5.86 32.29 23.40
N PHE A 167 -5.41 31.99 22.18
CA PHE A 167 -6.21 31.28 21.19
C PHE A 167 -5.59 29.93 20.86
N GLU A 168 -6.44 29.00 20.43
CA GLU A 168 -6.01 27.70 19.92
C GLU A 168 -5.14 27.87 18.68
N PHE A 169 -5.48 28.84 17.83
CA PHE A 169 -4.75 29.19 16.61
C PHE A 169 -4.03 30.52 16.76
N ILE A 170 -2.93 30.69 16.04
CA ILE A 170 -2.05 31.85 16.19
C ILE A 170 -2.69 33.06 15.48
N PRO A 171 -2.88 34.20 16.17
CA PRO A 171 -3.45 35.38 15.56
C PRO A 171 -2.47 36.03 14.57
N ILE A 172 -2.98 36.38 13.40
CA ILE A 172 -2.23 37.06 12.34
C ILE A 172 -3.08 38.19 11.76
N LYS A 173 -2.39 39.23 11.30
CA LYS A 173 -2.97 40.27 10.46
C LYS A 173 -2.59 39.97 9.03
N ILE A 174 -3.58 39.88 8.15
CA ILE A 174 -3.39 39.62 6.73
C ILE A 174 -3.72 40.87 5.92
N ASP A 175 -2.91 41.16 4.91
CA ASP A 175 -3.15 42.21 3.93
C ASP A 175 -3.54 41.58 2.60
N ILE A 176 -4.83 41.65 2.26
CA ILE A 176 -5.36 41.17 0.98
C ILE A 176 -5.67 42.39 0.09
N GLY A 177 -4.72 43.32 -0.03
CA GLY A 177 -4.64 44.38 -1.04
C GLY A 177 -5.71 45.48 -0.98
N VAL A 178 -6.86 45.24 -0.36
CA VAL A 178 -7.97 46.17 -0.23
C VAL A 178 -8.18 46.54 1.24
N GLU A 179 -8.03 45.58 2.15
CA GLU A 179 -8.18 45.78 3.59
C GLU A 179 -7.27 44.83 4.38
N GLU A 180 -6.72 45.34 5.48
CA GLU A 180 -6.07 44.51 6.48
C GLU A 180 -7.13 43.84 7.36
N LYS A 181 -7.00 42.53 7.57
CA LYS A 181 -7.94 41.76 8.37
C LYS A 181 -7.23 40.93 9.42
N ILE A 182 -7.86 40.78 10.58
CA ILE A 182 -7.39 39.88 11.62
C ILE A 182 -7.94 38.48 11.33
N ALA A 183 -7.05 37.49 11.37
CA ALA A 183 -7.36 36.10 11.19
C ALA A 183 -6.50 35.22 12.11
N PHE A 184 -6.67 33.92 12.03
CA PHE A 184 -5.94 32.96 12.85
C PHE A 184 -5.42 31.82 12.00
N VAL A 185 -4.13 31.50 12.13
CA VAL A 185 -3.50 30.38 11.42
C VAL A 185 -3.41 29.16 12.33
N ASN A 186 -3.86 28.01 11.83
CA ASN A 186 -3.66 26.74 12.51
C ASN A 186 -2.23 26.24 12.21
N PRO A 187 -1.38 26.02 13.23
CA PRO A 187 0.00 25.60 13.04
C PRO A 187 0.16 24.20 12.43
N GLU A 188 -0.83 23.32 12.57
CA GLU A 188 -0.75 21.93 12.09
C GLU A 188 -0.99 21.83 10.58
N ASN A 189 -1.98 22.58 10.06
CA ASN A 189 -2.39 22.49 8.67
C ASN A 189 -2.15 23.77 7.85
N MET A 190 -1.64 24.84 8.48
CA MET A 190 -1.34 26.13 7.84
C MET A 190 -2.55 26.79 7.17
N ILE A 191 -3.77 26.46 7.61
CA ILE A 191 -5.00 27.08 7.10
C ILE A 191 -5.35 28.29 7.96
N ILE A 192 -5.67 29.38 7.28
CA ILE A 192 -6.12 30.63 7.89
C ILE A 192 -7.64 30.59 8.04
N SER A 193 -8.09 30.82 9.28
CA SER A 193 -9.50 30.86 9.67
C SER A 193 -9.84 32.26 10.22
N PRO A 194 -11.07 32.75 10.01
CA PRO A 194 -11.48 34.07 10.50
C PRO A 194 -11.67 34.14 12.02
N SER A 195 -11.80 32.98 12.68
CA SER A 195 -11.99 32.89 14.12
C SER A 195 -11.26 31.69 14.70
N SER A 196 -10.95 31.77 16.00
CA SER A 196 -10.35 30.69 16.77
C SER A 196 -11.03 30.57 18.13
N ARG A 197 -10.96 29.39 18.74
CA ARG A 197 -11.45 29.15 20.10
C ARG A 197 -10.47 29.72 21.10
N LYS A 198 -11.02 30.18 22.23
CA LYS A 198 -10.24 30.65 23.37
C LYS A 198 -9.62 29.45 24.08
N ALA A 199 -8.37 29.61 24.49
CA ALA A 199 -7.58 28.56 25.11
C ALA A 199 -6.74 29.12 26.28
N PRO A 200 -6.40 28.29 27.28
CA PRO A 200 -5.60 28.74 28.41
C PRO A 200 -4.17 29.10 27.95
N CYS A 201 -3.71 30.30 28.31
CA CYS A 201 -2.39 30.78 27.90
C CYS A 201 -1.24 29.90 28.37
N ASN A 202 -1.38 29.19 29.49
CA ASN A 202 -0.32 28.33 30.00
C ASN A 202 0.08 27.22 29.01
N ALA A 203 -0.86 26.76 28.18
CA ALA A 203 -0.61 25.70 27.20
C ALA A 203 -0.38 26.26 25.78
N PHE A 204 -1.03 27.37 25.43
CA PHE A 204 -1.06 27.86 24.04
C PHE A 204 -0.20 29.10 23.79
N ARG A 205 0.47 29.66 24.81
CA ARG A 205 1.30 30.87 24.65
C ARG A 205 2.36 30.70 23.56
N LYS A 206 3.14 29.62 23.64
CA LYS A 206 4.19 29.29 22.68
C LYS A 206 3.69 28.20 21.76
N GLN A 207 3.61 28.49 20.47
CA GLN A 207 3.21 27.51 19.46
C GLN A 207 4.30 27.35 18.42
N ILE A 208 4.43 26.14 17.91
CA ILE A 208 5.40 25.80 16.87
C ILE A 208 4.70 25.81 15.53
N ILE A 209 5.25 26.50 14.55
CA ILE A 209 4.73 26.59 13.18
C ILE A 209 5.84 26.21 12.19
N ASN A 210 5.47 25.56 11.10
CA ASN A 210 6.39 25.23 10.01
C ASN A 210 6.06 26.09 8.78
N ILE A 211 7.00 26.94 8.37
CA ILE A 211 6.88 27.82 7.21
C ILE A 211 8.05 27.49 6.29
N ASP A 212 7.77 27.08 5.05
CA ASP A 212 8.80 26.80 4.03
C ASP A 212 9.92 25.83 4.47
N ASN A 213 9.56 24.81 5.27
CA ASN A 213 10.46 23.83 5.91
C ASN A 213 11.34 24.36 7.05
N GLU A 214 11.11 25.58 7.49
CA GLU A 214 11.73 26.17 8.68
C GLU A 214 10.74 26.13 9.85
N ILE A 215 11.25 25.79 11.03
CA ILE A 215 10.44 25.67 12.24
C ILE A 215 10.60 26.92 13.08
N PHE A 216 9.48 27.55 13.42
CA PHE A 216 9.44 28.75 14.25
C PHE A 216 8.63 28.52 15.51
N GLU A 217 9.08 29.07 16.63
CA GLU A 217 8.28 29.25 17.84
C GLU A 217 7.71 30.67 17.84
N VAL A 218 6.38 30.76 17.95
CA VAL A 218 5.63 32.02 18.05
C VAL A 218 5.09 32.17 19.46
N ASP A 219 5.43 33.27 20.13
CA ASP A 219 4.81 33.66 21.40
C ASP A 219 3.61 34.58 21.12
N GLN A 220 2.40 34.11 21.37
CA GLN A 220 1.17 34.88 21.14
C GLN A 220 1.07 36.15 21.98
N ILE A 221 1.72 36.21 23.15
CA ILE A 221 1.63 37.38 24.02
C ILE A 221 2.41 38.54 23.42
N THR A 222 3.64 38.28 23.01
CA THR A 222 4.56 39.30 22.47
C THR A 222 4.45 39.46 20.96
N GLY A 223 3.87 38.49 20.24
CA GLY A 223 3.86 38.44 18.79
C GLY A 223 5.23 38.13 18.19
N THR A 224 6.21 37.72 19.00
CA THR A 224 7.58 37.48 18.54
C THR A 224 7.75 36.07 17.98
N ILE A 225 8.50 35.98 16.89
CA ILE A 225 8.87 34.74 16.22
C ILE A 225 10.34 34.46 16.53
N SER A 226 10.64 33.23 16.91
CA SER A 226 12.02 32.75 17.09
C SER A 226 12.24 31.48 16.26
N GLU A 227 13.32 31.43 15.50
CA GLU A 227 13.66 30.26 14.70
C GLU A 227 14.19 29.15 15.62
N ILE A 228 13.62 27.95 15.45
CA ILE A 228 14.07 26.75 16.14
C ILE A 228 15.05 26.00 15.23
N ASN A 229 16.30 25.89 15.67
CA ASN A 229 17.25 25.02 15.00
C ASN A 229 16.93 23.54 15.29
N VAL A 230 16.32 22.87 14.33
CA VAL A 230 15.86 21.47 14.42
C VAL A 230 16.99 20.49 14.74
N ASN A 231 18.23 20.81 14.34
CA ASN A 231 19.39 19.96 14.61
C ASN A 231 19.70 19.84 16.11
N TYR A 232 19.31 20.84 16.91
CA TYR A 232 19.47 20.82 18.35
C TYR A 232 18.57 19.76 19.02
N TYR A 233 17.30 19.67 18.59
CA TYR A 233 16.31 18.77 19.20
C TYR A 233 16.42 17.33 18.72
N ARG A 234 16.87 17.10 17.49
CA ARG A 234 17.07 15.74 16.94
C ARG A 234 18.04 14.90 17.78
N ASN A 235 18.98 15.56 18.47
CA ASN A 235 19.99 14.93 19.30
C ASN A 235 19.55 14.68 20.76
N MET A 236 18.49 15.33 21.24
CA MET A 236 17.98 15.15 22.62
C MET A 236 17.01 13.97 22.75
N ALA A 237 16.22 13.67 21.70
CA ALA A 237 15.25 12.57 21.73
C ALA A 237 15.90 11.16 21.80
N PHE A 238 17.21 11.08 21.60
CA PHE A 238 18.00 9.84 21.66
C PHE A 238 19.08 9.89 22.75
N ASP A 239 18.92 10.67 23.82
CA ASP A 239 19.77 10.54 25.00
C ASP A 239 19.17 9.50 25.99
N PRO A 240 19.67 8.25 26.02
CA PRO A 240 19.18 7.21 26.92
C PRO A 240 19.40 7.52 28.40
N ARG A 241 20.13 8.59 28.75
CA ARG A 241 20.37 9.00 30.14
C ARG A 241 19.17 9.67 30.81
N LEU A 242 18.18 10.14 30.04
CA LEU A 242 16.96 10.77 30.57
C LEU A 242 15.86 9.77 30.99
N PHE A 243 16.05 8.47 30.75
CA PHE A 243 15.12 7.41 31.16
C PHE A 243 15.61 6.55 32.33
N MET A 244 16.72 6.95 32.98
CA MET A 244 17.23 6.34 34.21
C MET A 244 17.38 7.40 35.31
N ALA A 245 16.25 7.89 35.82
CA ALA A 245 16.16 8.60 37.09
C ALA A 245 14.86 8.19 37.80
#